data_AF-F7YG49-F1
#
_entry.id   AF-F7YG49-F1
#
_cell.length_a   1.000
_cell.length_b   1.000
_cell.length_c   1.000
_cell.angle_alpha   90.00
_cell.angle_beta   90.00
_cell.angle_gamma   90.00
#
_symmetry.space_group_name_H-M   'P 1'
#
loop_
_entity.id
_entity.type
_entity.pdbx_description
1 polymer ?
#
loop_
_entity_poly.entity_id
_entity_poly.type
_entity_poly.pdbx_seq_one_letter_code
_entity_poly.pdbx_strand_id
1 'polypeptide(L)'
;MITRKLAFVLLGLLGPVQAATAKECLLSHATYREPRSGAVMQFRPIDNEPAALTAQVFSLTVPNTGTSLPADITWTNGKNSFPLGTIRHACTDDDREAGLQDGSGLCRLWDGQVYALTGGGAEQLNAREATAAPKGLLLPDFGVAFTEWADFANANPDGSAWDAFALTGCSDE
;
A
#
# COMPACT_ATOMS: atom_id res chain seq x y z
N MET A 1 -20.56 12.21 -75.34
CA MET A 1 -20.04 10.83 -75.28
C MET A 1 -18.96 10.74 -74.21
N ILE A 2 -19.17 9.81 -73.29
CA ILE A 2 -18.17 9.12 -72.45
C ILE A 2 -17.51 9.94 -71.32
N THR A 3 -18.21 9.87 -70.19
CA THR A 3 -17.75 9.92 -68.80
C THR A 3 -16.57 8.98 -68.53
N ARG A 4 -15.56 9.44 -67.79
CA ARG A 4 -14.60 8.57 -67.10
C ARG A 4 -14.44 9.03 -65.65
N LYS A 5 -15.01 8.24 -64.75
CA LYS A 5 -14.93 8.37 -63.29
C LYS A 5 -13.49 8.10 -62.86
N LEU A 6 -12.91 8.99 -62.03
CA LEU A 6 -11.74 8.64 -61.22
C LEU A 6 -12.17 8.64 -59.75
N ALA A 7 -12.12 7.46 -59.15
CA ALA A 7 -12.31 7.24 -57.73
C ALA A 7 -11.06 7.72 -56.98
N PHE A 8 -11.23 8.62 -56.01
CA PHE A 8 -10.19 8.96 -55.05
C PHE A 8 -10.19 7.92 -53.93
N VAL A 9 -9.11 7.15 -53.83
CA VAL A 9 -8.82 6.23 -52.73
C VAL A 9 -8.33 7.05 -51.54
N LEU A 10 -9.07 7.01 -50.42
CA LEU A 10 -8.66 7.59 -49.15
C LEU A 10 -7.63 6.62 -48.51
N LEU A 11 -6.34 6.97 -48.57
CA LEU A 11 -5.28 6.23 -47.88
C LEU A 11 -5.26 6.64 -46.40
N GLY A 12 -5.73 5.77 -45.52
CA GLY A 12 -5.72 5.97 -44.08
C GLY A 12 -4.30 5.94 -43.51
N LEU A 13 -3.89 7.03 -42.84
CA LEU A 13 -2.69 7.10 -42.01
C LEU A 13 -2.95 6.36 -40.69
N LEU A 14 -2.60 5.07 -40.63
CA LEU A 14 -2.43 4.34 -39.38
C LEU A 14 -1.03 4.66 -38.83
N GLY A 15 -0.95 5.69 -37.98
CA GLY A 15 0.26 5.95 -37.20
C GLY A 15 0.49 4.83 -36.17
N PRO A 16 1.74 4.46 -35.87
CA PRO A 16 2.03 3.47 -34.84
C PRO A 16 1.60 4.02 -33.48
N VAL A 17 0.59 3.40 -32.88
CA VAL A 17 0.28 3.60 -31.47
C VAL A 17 1.42 2.93 -30.70
N GLN A 18 2.40 3.71 -30.27
CA GLN A 18 3.36 3.26 -29.26
C GLN A 18 2.55 3.00 -27.99
N ALA A 19 2.21 1.74 -27.76
CA ALA A 19 1.82 1.28 -26.44
C ALA A 19 3.04 1.53 -25.54
N ALA A 20 3.01 2.62 -24.79
CA ALA A 20 3.90 2.79 -23.67
C ALA A 20 3.64 1.63 -22.73
N THR A 21 4.56 0.66 -22.68
CA THR A 21 4.56 -0.34 -21.62
C THR A 21 4.72 0.44 -20.33
N ALA A 22 3.62 0.63 -19.58
CA ALA A 22 3.72 1.09 -18.21
C ALA A 22 4.66 0.11 -17.50
N LYS A 23 5.78 0.61 -16.96
CA LYS A 23 6.63 -0.21 -16.09
C LYS A 23 5.71 -0.84 -15.05
N GLU A 24 5.85 -2.15 -14.88
CA GLU A 24 5.04 -2.88 -13.91
C GLU A 24 5.41 -2.35 -12.53
N CYS A 25 4.43 -1.82 -11.79
CA CYS A 25 4.68 -1.19 -10.50
C CYS A 25 5.21 -2.23 -9.53
N LEU A 26 6.40 -2.02 -8.97
CA LEU A 26 6.93 -2.88 -7.91
C LEU A 26 6.27 -2.53 -6.58
N LEU A 27 6.02 -3.54 -5.75
CA LEU A 27 5.44 -3.36 -4.42
C LEU A 27 6.23 -2.35 -3.59
N SER A 28 7.57 -2.38 -3.69
CA SER A 28 8.47 -1.44 -3.01
C SER A 28 8.32 0.03 -3.43
N HIS A 29 7.56 0.33 -4.48
CA HIS A 29 7.32 1.70 -4.98
C HIS A 29 5.82 2.06 -4.98
N ALA A 30 4.97 1.14 -4.50
CA ALA A 30 3.54 1.26 -4.61
C ALA A 30 2.94 2.23 -3.59
N THR A 31 1.92 2.96 -4.02
CA THR A 31 1.09 3.80 -3.17
C THR A 31 -0.32 3.23 -3.10
N TYR A 32 -0.77 2.91 -1.89
CA TYR A 32 -2.13 2.47 -1.65
C TYR A 32 -2.92 3.50 -0.83
N ARG A 33 -4.24 3.53 -1.02
CA ARG A 33 -5.15 4.37 -0.24
C ARG A 33 -6.29 3.55 0.32
N GLU A 34 -6.58 3.73 1.60
CA GLU A 34 -7.80 3.20 2.22
C GLU A 34 -8.98 4.11 1.82
N PRO A 35 -10.04 3.57 1.21
CA PRO A 35 -11.07 4.38 0.54
C PRO A 35 -11.96 5.16 1.49
N ARG A 36 -12.14 4.75 2.75
CA ARG A 36 -13.09 5.38 3.67
C ARG A 36 -12.49 6.54 4.47
N SER A 37 -11.31 6.34 5.04
CA SER A 37 -10.54 7.30 5.83
C SER A 37 -9.66 8.19 4.96
N GLY A 38 -9.22 7.68 3.80
CA GLY A 38 -8.24 8.35 2.96
C GLY A 38 -6.80 8.18 3.43
N ALA A 39 -6.52 7.34 4.43
CA ALA A 39 -5.16 7.00 4.86
C ALA A 39 -4.34 6.48 3.67
N VAL A 40 -3.07 6.91 3.59
CA VAL A 40 -2.19 6.58 2.45
C VAL A 40 -1.04 5.73 2.93
N MET A 41 -0.92 4.55 2.36
CA MET A 41 0.20 3.64 2.54
C MET A 41 1.20 3.82 1.41
N GLN A 42 2.43 4.25 1.72
CA GLN A 42 3.48 4.46 0.73
C GLN A 42 4.63 3.51 1.01
N PHE A 43 4.83 2.54 0.11
CA PHE A 43 6.01 1.69 0.14
C PHE A 43 7.24 2.43 -0.36
N ARG A 44 8.41 1.99 0.11
CA ARG A 44 9.71 2.45 -0.36
C ARG A 44 10.70 1.26 -0.43
N PRO A 45 11.75 1.35 -1.26
CA PRO A 45 12.85 0.38 -1.24
C PRO A 45 13.47 0.24 0.16
N ILE A 46 14.00 -0.95 0.45
CA ILE A 46 14.72 -1.19 1.69
C ILE A 46 16.16 -0.74 1.49
N ASP A 47 16.46 0.48 1.91
CA ASP A 47 17.83 0.99 1.93
C ASP A 47 18.54 0.50 3.20
N ASN A 48 19.76 -0.06 3.06
CA ASN A 48 20.61 -0.65 4.12
C ASN A 48 20.21 -2.07 4.57
N GLU A 49 21.03 -2.69 5.44
CA GLU A 49 20.71 -4.00 6.02
C GLU A 49 19.48 -3.86 6.95
N PRO A 50 18.32 -4.42 6.59
CA PRO A 50 17.15 -4.34 7.46
C PRO A 50 17.30 -5.26 8.67
N ALA A 51 16.44 -5.06 9.67
CA ALA A 51 16.22 -6.08 10.69
C ALA A 51 15.87 -7.42 10.02
N ALA A 52 16.38 -8.53 10.58
CA ALA A 52 16.19 -9.85 10.01
C ALA A 52 14.71 -10.12 9.69
N LEU A 53 14.44 -10.71 8.51
CA LEU A 53 13.12 -11.08 8.01
C LEU A 53 12.21 -9.94 7.53
N THR A 54 12.66 -8.68 7.59
CA THR A 54 11.95 -7.56 6.93
C THR A 54 11.88 -7.81 5.43
N ALA A 55 10.66 -7.73 4.89
CA ALA A 55 10.33 -8.01 3.50
C ALA A 55 9.94 -6.74 2.74
N GLN A 56 9.24 -5.82 3.42
CA GLN A 56 8.87 -4.50 2.88
C GLN A 56 8.89 -3.46 4.01
N VAL A 57 9.09 -2.20 3.63
CA VAL A 57 8.88 -1.05 4.52
C VAL A 57 7.92 -0.07 3.87
N PHE A 58 7.07 0.53 4.69
CA PHE A 58 6.14 1.55 4.22
C PHE A 58 5.91 2.61 5.30
N SER A 59 5.24 3.69 4.92
CA SER A 59 4.66 4.61 5.88
C SER A 59 3.15 4.71 5.68
N LEU A 60 2.43 4.97 6.76
CA LEU A 60 0.99 5.26 6.73
C LEU A 60 0.77 6.74 7.08
N THR A 61 0.38 7.53 6.09
CA THR A 61 -0.01 8.92 6.29
C THR A 61 -1.44 8.98 6.83
N VAL A 62 -1.58 9.67 7.96
CA VAL A 62 -2.84 9.86 8.66
C VAL A 62 -3.54 11.11 8.11
N PRO A 63 -4.81 11.02 7.69
CA PRO A 63 -5.53 12.16 7.17
C PRO A 63 -5.72 13.23 8.25
N ASN A 64 -5.60 14.50 7.85
CA ASN A 64 -5.82 15.69 8.69
C ASN A 64 -4.86 15.93 9.86
N THR A 65 -3.75 15.18 9.97
CA THR A 65 -2.77 15.35 11.08
C THR A 65 -1.36 15.73 10.62
N GLY A 66 -1.02 15.52 9.33
CA GLY A 66 0.36 15.63 8.85
C GLY A 66 1.28 14.51 9.36
N THR A 67 0.74 13.56 10.13
CA THR A 67 1.49 12.45 10.73
C THR A 67 1.71 11.34 9.71
N SER A 68 2.94 10.80 9.70
CA SER A 68 3.33 9.64 8.90
C SER A 68 3.87 8.56 9.84
N LEU A 69 3.15 7.44 9.93
CA LEU A 69 3.45 6.34 10.83
C LEU A 69 4.44 5.36 10.19
N PRO A 70 5.55 5.00 10.87
CA PRO A 70 6.46 3.98 10.36
C PRO A 70 5.83 2.59 10.42
N ALA A 71 6.07 1.80 9.38
CA ALA A 71 5.56 0.45 9.28
C ALA A 71 6.50 -0.45 8.48
N ASP A 72 6.38 -1.75 8.71
CA ASP A 72 7.11 -2.79 8.01
C ASP A 72 6.25 -4.04 7.83
N ILE A 73 6.69 -4.89 6.91
CA ILE A 73 6.19 -6.25 6.74
C ILE A 73 7.37 -7.19 6.96
N THR A 74 7.21 -8.17 7.85
CA THR A 74 8.18 -9.22 8.11
C THR A 74 7.62 -10.59 7.74
N TRP A 75 8.49 -11.55 7.44
CA TRP A 75 8.09 -12.95 7.34
C TRP A 75 8.15 -13.62 8.70
N THR A 76 7.07 -14.29 9.11
CA THR A 76 7.11 -15.14 10.31
C THR A 76 8.00 -16.36 10.09
N ASN A 77 8.49 -16.97 11.18
CA ASN A 77 9.35 -18.15 11.09
C ASN A 77 8.57 -19.45 10.86
N GLY A 78 9.23 -20.44 10.25
CA GLY A 78 8.75 -21.82 10.15
C GLY A 78 7.99 -22.16 8.86
N LYS A 79 7.46 -23.39 8.80
CA LYS A 79 6.83 -23.96 7.59
C LYS A 79 5.59 -23.20 7.12
N ASN A 80 4.88 -22.55 8.02
CA ASN A 80 3.66 -21.79 7.74
C ASN A 80 3.94 -20.28 7.75
N SER A 81 5.13 -19.88 7.30
CA SER A 81 5.56 -18.49 7.23
C SER A 81 4.54 -17.64 6.46
N PHE A 82 4.25 -16.44 6.99
CA PHE A 82 3.29 -15.50 6.44
C PHE A 82 3.81 -14.06 6.59
N PRO A 83 3.50 -13.14 5.65
CA PRO A 83 3.78 -11.72 5.80
C PRO A 83 2.94 -11.10 6.93
N LEU A 84 3.61 -10.65 7.98
CA LEU A 84 3.04 -9.93 9.11
C LEU A 84 3.41 -8.46 8.97
N GLY A 85 2.42 -7.59 8.88
CA GLY A 85 2.61 -6.15 8.90
C GLY A 85 2.51 -5.60 10.32
N THR A 86 3.32 -4.59 10.62
CA THR A 86 3.24 -3.85 11.88
C THR A 86 3.25 -2.35 11.57
N ILE A 87 2.27 -1.61 12.08
CA ILE A 87 2.19 -0.14 11.99
C ILE A 87 2.39 0.41 13.40
N ARG A 88 3.25 1.43 13.53
CA ARG A 88 3.63 2.00 14.83
C ARG A 88 3.40 3.50 14.89
N HIS A 89 3.20 4.01 16.09
CA HIS A 89 3.11 5.44 16.39
C HIS A 89 4.05 5.84 17.52
N ALA A 90 4.25 7.13 17.70
CA ALA A 90 4.96 7.65 18.85
C ALA A 90 4.14 7.34 20.12
N CYS A 91 4.77 6.70 21.10
CA CYS A 91 4.13 6.45 22.39
C CYS A 91 3.78 7.76 23.11
N THR A 92 2.63 7.78 23.76
CA THR A 92 2.29 8.74 24.82
C THR A 92 3.02 8.38 26.11
N ASP A 93 2.96 9.25 27.11
CA ASP A 93 3.52 8.94 28.44
C ASP A 93 2.73 7.80 29.11
N ASP A 94 1.42 7.79 28.98
CA ASP A 94 0.55 6.71 29.46
C ASP A 94 0.93 5.37 28.81
N ASP A 95 1.21 5.34 27.50
CA ASP A 95 1.64 4.12 26.81
C ASP A 95 2.98 3.59 27.35
N ARG A 96 3.92 4.50 27.66
CA ARG A 96 5.23 4.14 28.23
C ARG A 96 5.07 3.60 29.64
N GLU A 97 4.24 4.24 30.46
CA GLU A 97 3.95 3.79 31.82
C GLU A 97 3.23 2.44 31.85
N ALA A 98 2.35 2.19 30.87
CA ALA A 98 1.67 0.91 30.66
C ALA A 98 2.58 -0.17 30.06
N GLY A 99 3.81 0.16 29.65
CA GLY A 99 4.76 -0.80 29.08
C GLY A 99 4.39 -1.27 27.67
N LEU A 100 3.68 -0.44 26.89
CA LEU A 100 3.24 -0.74 25.52
C LEU A 100 4.32 -0.44 24.46
N GLN A 101 5.42 0.21 24.85
CA GLN A 101 6.54 0.53 23.97
C GLN A 101 7.32 -0.73 23.58
N ASP A 102 7.56 -0.92 22.29
CA ASP A 102 8.37 -2.02 21.76
C ASP A 102 9.89 -1.69 21.75
N GLY A 103 10.71 -2.65 21.33
CA GLY A 103 12.17 -2.51 21.29
C GLY A 103 12.69 -1.40 20.36
N SER A 104 11.85 -0.81 19.51
CA SER A 104 12.17 0.34 18.67
C SER A 104 11.88 1.68 19.34
N GLY A 105 11.28 1.68 20.52
CA GLY A 105 10.86 2.90 21.22
C GLY A 105 9.50 3.44 20.76
N LEU A 106 8.77 2.68 19.93
CA LEU A 106 7.46 3.05 19.39
C LEU A 106 6.36 2.14 19.95
N CYS A 107 5.13 2.59 19.82
CA CYS A 107 3.94 1.87 20.26
C CYS A 107 3.20 1.33 19.05
N ARG A 108 2.65 0.13 19.18
CA ARG A 108 1.99 -0.56 18.08
C ARG A 108 0.57 -0.04 17.92
N LEU A 109 0.26 0.46 16.72
CA LEU A 109 -1.11 0.78 16.31
C LEU A 109 -1.83 -0.49 15.84
N TRP A 110 -1.18 -1.26 14.97
CA TRP A 110 -1.76 -2.45 14.35
C TRP A 110 -0.66 -3.47 14.08
N ASP A 111 -1.00 -4.76 14.21
CA ASP A 111 -0.14 -5.88 13.86
C ASP A 111 -1.01 -7.04 13.38
N GLY A 112 -0.71 -7.55 12.18
CA GLY A 112 -1.57 -8.53 11.57
C GLY A 112 -1.08 -9.02 10.21
N GLN A 113 -1.74 -10.04 9.68
CA GLN A 113 -1.41 -10.62 8.39
C GLN A 113 -1.74 -9.65 7.25
N VAL A 114 -0.91 -9.60 6.21
CA VAL A 114 -1.17 -8.79 5.02
C VAL A 114 -1.50 -9.69 3.84
N TYR A 115 -2.66 -9.48 3.23
CA TYR A 115 -3.11 -10.22 2.06
C TYR A 115 -3.07 -9.33 0.80
N ALA A 116 -2.76 -9.95 -0.34
CA ALA A 116 -2.96 -9.35 -1.64
C ALA A 116 -4.41 -9.56 -2.09
N LEU A 117 -5.06 -8.51 -2.59
CA LEU A 117 -6.35 -8.62 -3.27
C LEU A 117 -6.11 -8.75 -4.77
N THR A 118 -6.46 -9.93 -5.32
CA THR A 118 -6.33 -10.27 -6.73
C THR A 118 -7.71 -10.42 -7.38
N GLY A 119 -7.75 -10.70 -8.69
CA GLY A 119 -9.01 -11.04 -9.36
C GLY A 119 -9.66 -12.35 -8.85
N GLY A 120 -8.91 -13.18 -8.13
CA GLY A 120 -9.39 -14.43 -7.53
C GLY A 120 -9.85 -14.29 -6.07
N GLY A 121 -9.66 -13.12 -5.44
CA GLY A 121 -9.97 -12.88 -4.04
C GLY A 121 -8.71 -12.51 -3.22
N ALA A 122 -8.75 -12.79 -1.92
CA ALA A 122 -7.61 -12.56 -1.04
C ALA A 122 -6.62 -13.73 -1.11
N GLU A 123 -5.36 -13.41 -1.30
CA GLU A 123 -4.23 -14.35 -1.40
C GLU A 123 -3.10 -13.91 -0.47
N GLN A 124 -2.16 -14.81 -0.17
CA GLN A 124 -0.96 -14.44 0.57
C GLN A 124 -0.15 -13.39 -0.22
N LEU A 125 0.22 -12.29 0.43
CA LEU A 125 1.07 -11.28 -0.19
C LEU A 125 2.48 -11.85 -0.45
N ASN A 126 2.93 -11.84 -1.69
CA ASN A 126 4.34 -12.06 -2.01
C ASN A 126 5.13 -10.77 -1.73
N ALA A 127 5.50 -10.57 -0.48
CA ALA A 127 6.15 -9.36 0.01
C ALA A 127 7.64 -9.23 -0.35
N ARG A 128 8.12 -9.87 -1.42
CA ARG A 128 9.52 -9.68 -1.90
C ARG A 128 9.65 -8.35 -2.64
N GLU A 129 10.82 -7.71 -2.52
CA GLU A 129 11.09 -6.38 -3.06
C GLU A 129 10.85 -6.25 -4.58
N ALA A 130 11.19 -7.28 -5.35
CA ALA A 130 11.03 -7.30 -6.81
C ALA A 130 9.64 -7.79 -7.30
N THR A 131 8.65 -7.92 -6.42
CA THR A 131 7.31 -8.40 -6.81
C THR A 131 6.46 -7.25 -7.34
N ALA A 132 5.64 -7.52 -8.36
CA ALA A 132 4.61 -6.61 -8.82
C ALA A 132 3.58 -6.28 -7.70
N ALA A 133 3.20 -5.01 -7.60
CA ALA A 133 2.23 -4.52 -6.66
C ALA A 133 0.83 -5.10 -6.96
N PRO A 134 0.16 -5.80 -6.03
CA PRO A 134 -1.22 -6.20 -6.22
C PRO A 134 -2.15 -4.99 -6.32
N LYS A 135 -3.33 -5.17 -6.94
CA LYS A 135 -4.33 -4.09 -7.11
C LYS A 135 -4.90 -3.58 -5.79
N GLY A 136 -4.83 -4.38 -4.74
CA GLY A 136 -5.20 -3.97 -3.39
C GLY A 136 -4.51 -4.82 -2.34
N LEU A 137 -4.58 -4.34 -1.11
CA LEU A 137 -4.12 -5.02 0.08
C LEU A 137 -5.28 -5.13 1.07
N LEU A 138 -5.30 -6.21 1.84
CA LEU A 138 -6.23 -6.39 2.95
C LEU A 138 -5.42 -6.58 4.23
N LEU A 139 -5.69 -5.72 5.21
CA LEU A 139 -5.10 -5.72 6.54
C LEU A 139 -6.24 -5.95 7.54
N PRO A 140 -6.53 -7.22 7.91
CA PRO A 140 -7.63 -7.52 8.81
C PRO A 140 -7.52 -6.76 10.13
N ASP A 141 -8.66 -6.26 10.62
CA ASP A 141 -8.80 -5.48 11.86
C ASP A 141 -8.10 -4.11 11.86
N PHE A 142 -7.48 -3.70 10.75
CA PHE A 142 -6.90 -2.36 10.63
C PHE A 142 -7.95 -1.27 10.81
N GLY A 143 -9.13 -1.42 10.20
CA GLY A 143 -10.16 -0.40 10.22
C GLY A 143 -10.60 -0.03 11.63
N VAL A 144 -10.80 -1.04 12.49
CA VAL A 144 -11.15 -0.84 13.91
C VAL A 144 -9.98 -0.22 14.66
N ALA A 145 -8.78 -0.82 14.58
CA ALA A 145 -7.60 -0.32 15.29
C ALA A 145 -7.27 1.15 14.95
N PHE A 146 -7.38 1.50 13.66
CA PHE A 146 -7.13 2.86 13.18
C PHE A 146 -8.23 3.84 13.57
N THR A 147 -9.50 3.42 13.53
CA THR A 147 -10.63 4.27 13.90
C THR A 147 -10.64 4.60 15.40
N GLU A 148 -10.28 3.64 16.25
CA GLU A 148 -10.26 3.82 17.71
C GLU A 148 -9.02 4.56 18.22
N TRP A 149 -7.98 4.66 17.40
CA TRP A 149 -6.76 5.36 17.78
C TRP A 149 -6.98 6.88 17.91
N ALA A 150 -6.61 7.41 19.07
CA ALA A 150 -6.97 8.76 19.50
C ALA A 150 -6.55 9.86 18.51
N ASP A 151 -5.36 9.80 17.93
CA ASP A 151 -4.88 10.82 16.99
C ASP A 151 -5.73 10.86 15.71
N PHE A 152 -6.13 9.70 15.18
CA PHE A 152 -7.05 9.65 14.04
C PHE A 152 -8.44 10.14 14.45
N ALA A 153 -9.00 9.61 15.53
CA ALA A 153 -10.36 9.94 16.00
C ALA A 153 -10.51 11.45 16.30
N ASN A 154 -9.52 12.06 16.96
CA ASN A 154 -9.54 13.48 17.29
C ASN A 154 -9.46 14.38 16.05
N ALA A 155 -8.66 13.99 15.05
CA ALA A 155 -8.52 14.74 13.79
C ALA A 155 -9.64 14.45 12.78
N ASN A 156 -10.38 13.36 12.97
CA ASN A 156 -11.41 12.87 12.06
C ASN A 156 -12.65 12.41 12.87
N PRO A 157 -13.39 13.33 13.52
CA PRO A 157 -14.43 12.98 14.50
C PRO A 157 -15.60 12.15 13.95
N ASP A 158 -15.88 12.23 12.64
CA ASP A 158 -16.87 11.40 11.93
C ASP A 158 -16.20 10.38 10.97
N GLY A 159 -14.87 10.24 11.09
CA GLY A 159 -14.05 9.37 10.26
C GLY A 159 -14.19 7.92 10.66
N SER A 160 -14.04 7.04 9.68
CA SER A 160 -13.85 5.62 9.91
C SER A 160 -12.91 5.05 8.87
N ALA A 161 -12.36 3.87 9.12
CA ALA A 161 -11.55 3.13 8.18
C ALA A 161 -12.09 1.72 7.96
N TRP A 162 -11.79 1.16 6.79
CA TRP A 162 -11.93 -0.26 6.50
C TRP A 162 -10.56 -0.92 6.40
N ASP A 163 -10.57 -2.24 6.26
CA ASP A 163 -9.36 -3.07 6.23
C ASP A 163 -8.67 -3.12 4.86
N ALA A 164 -9.36 -2.63 3.81
CA ALA A 164 -8.93 -2.79 2.43
C ALA A 164 -8.32 -1.51 1.86
N PHE A 165 -7.17 -1.64 1.22
CA PHE A 165 -6.46 -0.57 0.55
C PHE A 165 -6.43 -0.82 -0.95
N ALA A 166 -6.61 0.22 -1.75
CA ALA A 166 -6.55 0.16 -3.22
C ALA A 166 -5.25 0.78 -3.74
N LEU A 167 -4.64 0.17 -4.75
CA LEU A 167 -3.47 0.73 -5.43
C LEU A 167 -3.89 2.02 -6.14
N THR A 168 -3.18 3.11 -5.88
CA THR A 168 -3.48 4.45 -6.41
C THR A 168 -2.32 5.11 -7.12
N GLY A 169 -1.10 4.62 -6.93
CA GLY A 169 0.08 5.19 -7.55
C GLY A 169 1.28 4.25 -7.49
N CYS A 170 2.31 4.64 -8.21
CA CYS A 170 3.63 4.04 -8.17
C CYS A 170 4.65 5.17 -8.31
N SER A 171 5.64 5.23 -7.42
CA SER A 171 6.77 6.12 -7.61
C SER A 171 7.72 5.57 -8.68
N ASP A 172 8.42 6.47 -9.36
CA ASP A 172 9.53 6.07 -10.21
C ASP A 172 10.69 5.50 -9.35
N GLU A 173 11.50 4.62 -9.95
CA GLU A 173 12.76 4.09 -9.37
C GLU A 173 13.80 5.20 -9.12
#